data_AF-E9AMX6-F1
#
_entry.id   AF-E9AMX6-F1
#
_cell.length_a   1.000
_cell.length_b   1.000
_cell.length_c   1.000
_cell.angle_alpha   90.00
_cell.angle_beta   90.00
_cell.angle_gamma   90.00
#
_symmetry.space_group_name_H-M   'P 1'
#
loop_
_entity.id
_entity.type
_entity.pdbx_description
1 polymer ?
#
loop_
_entity_poly.entity_id
_entity_poly.type
_entity_poly.pdbx_seq_one_letter_code
_entity_poly.pdbx_strand_id
1 'polypeptide(L)'
;MEAESGTRAVESAAAGNANDVPVPSDASKAGPDVRAYYYACRHCRLRLFDAAEVLTHDPQKGANKTFKFRRGGPLQSDGALGNVSSGPLSPAELCTSLFLDPDQTPWVAEDIREANSSGAVVQPDTIYCRNPRCHAKLGMQSWTGSQCSCGAWITPAFRIHTRAVDKMLDATPTSATHATPSPQ
;
A
#
# COMPACT_ATOMS: atom_id res chain seq x y z
N MET A 1 -5.38 29.57 56.24
CA MET A 1 -6.39 28.52 56.48
C MET A 1 -6.02 27.42 55.50
N GLU A 2 -4.90 26.75 55.80
CA GLU A 2 -4.81 25.32 56.20
C GLU A 2 -4.82 24.43 54.94
N ALA A 3 -3.74 23.76 54.51
CA ALA A 3 -2.78 22.83 55.12
C ALA A 3 -3.27 21.37 55.22
N GLU A 4 -2.33 20.45 54.96
CA GLU A 4 -2.25 19.02 55.34
C GLU A 4 -2.69 17.99 54.27
N SER A 5 -1.74 17.22 53.69
CA SER A 5 -1.12 15.94 54.16
C SER A 5 -1.95 14.71 53.72
N GLY A 6 -1.41 13.55 53.34
CA GLY A 6 -0.08 13.00 53.51
C GLY A 6 0.12 11.67 52.77
N THR A 7 1.28 11.08 53.04
CA THR A 7 1.93 9.92 52.42
C THR A 7 1.42 8.57 52.95
N ARG A 8 1.63 7.46 52.19
CA ARG A 8 2.38 6.26 52.62
C ARG A 8 2.36 5.12 51.59
N ALA A 9 3.55 4.58 51.35
CA ALA A 9 3.83 3.24 50.82
C ALA A 9 3.89 2.21 51.96
N VAL A 10 3.69 0.92 51.64
CA VAL A 10 4.40 -0.34 52.06
C VAL A 10 3.59 -1.52 51.50
N GLU A 11 4.09 -2.38 50.60
CA GLU A 11 5.12 -3.44 50.70
C GLU A 11 4.62 -4.80 51.25
N SER A 12 4.83 -5.87 50.46
CA SER A 12 5.23 -7.26 50.82
C SER A 12 4.79 -8.20 49.67
N ALA A 13 5.59 -8.97 48.92
CA ALA A 13 6.85 -9.71 49.05
C ALA A 13 6.68 -11.24 49.23
N ALA A 14 7.57 -11.98 48.54
CA ALA A 14 7.94 -13.41 48.62
C ALA A 14 7.01 -14.43 47.88
N ALA A 15 7.47 -15.48 47.20
CA ALA A 15 8.78 -16.08 46.84
C ALA A 15 8.50 -16.96 45.58
N GLY A 16 9.36 -17.10 44.57
CA GLY A 16 10.64 -17.80 44.56
C GLY A 16 10.49 -19.21 43.97
N ASN A 17 11.05 -19.48 42.78
CA ASN A 17 11.99 -20.58 42.54
C ASN A 17 12.55 -20.56 41.10
N ALA A 18 13.80 -20.98 40.98
CA ALA A 18 14.68 -20.96 39.84
C ALA A 18 14.65 -22.25 39.00
N ASN A 19 15.40 -22.19 37.88
CA ASN A 19 15.86 -23.23 36.93
C ASN A 19 15.02 -23.31 35.65
N ASP A 20 15.55 -22.81 34.52
CA ASP A 20 16.26 -23.68 33.57
C ASP A 20 16.96 -22.87 32.45
N VAL A 21 18.05 -23.46 31.98
CA VAL A 21 19.04 -23.13 30.95
C VAL A 21 18.52 -22.43 29.68
N PRO A 22 19.31 -21.54 29.03
CA PRO A 22 18.92 -20.90 27.78
C PRO A 22 19.00 -21.89 26.61
N VAL A 23 17.85 -22.18 26.00
CA VAL A 23 17.79 -22.85 24.69
C VAL A 23 17.77 -21.78 23.60
N PRO A 24 18.80 -21.69 22.74
CA PRO A 24 18.73 -20.91 21.52
C PRO A 24 17.87 -21.67 20.51
N SER A 25 16.57 -21.36 20.50
CA SER A 25 15.71 -21.78 19.40
C SER A 25 15.97 -20.84 18.22
N ASP A 26 16.98 -21.22 17.43
CA ASP A 26 17.11 -20.85 16.03
C ASP A 26 15.87 -21.38 15.30
N ALA A 27 14.78 -20.60 15.36
CA ALA A 27 13.67 -20.72 14.47
C ALA A 27 13.96 -19.80 13.30
N SER A 28 14.83 -20.28 12.41
CA SER A 28 14.87 -19.95 11.00
C SER A 28 13.45 -19.94 10.43
N LYS A 29 12.72 -18.83 10.60
CA LYS A 29 11.57 -18.51 9.78
C LYS A 29 12.12 -17.82 8.55
N ALA A 30 12.57 -18.64 7.61
CA ALA A 30 12.60 -18.24 6.22
C ALA A 30 11.17 -17.78 5.89
N GLY A 31 10.95 -16.46 5.96
CA GLY A 31 9.78 -15.82 5.38
C GLY A 31 9.70 -16.23 3.92
N PRO A 32 8.49 -16.29 3.33
CA PRO A 32 8.30 -16.81 1.99
C PRO A 32 9.28 -16.12 1.04
N ASP A 33 9.78 -16.87 0.06
CA ASP A 33 10.42 -16.34 -1.14
C ASP A 33 9.41 -15.45 -1.85
N VAL A 34 9.25 -14.22 -1.34
CA VAL A 34 8.40 -13.20 -1.94
C VAL A 34 9.19 -12.73 -3.12
N ARG A 35 8.95 -13.34 -4.28
CA ARG A 35 9.41 -12.81 -5.56
C ARG A 35 9.01 -11.34 -5.60
N ALA A 36 9.97 -10.46 -5.38
CA ALA A 36 9.76 -9.03 -5.45
C ALA A 36 9.32 -8.71 -6.89
N TYR A 37 8.41 -7.77 -7.02
CA TYR A 37 7.95 -7.32 -8.33
C TYR A 37 7.83 -5.81 -8.32
N TYR A 38 8.02 -5.23 -9.50
CA TYR A 38 7.91 -3.82 -9.74
C TYR A 38 6.95 -3.56 -10.89
N TYR A 39 6.48 -2.31 -10.98
CA TYR A 39 5.63 -1.85 -12.05
C TYR A 39 6.44 -0.97 -13.00
N ALA A 40 6.42 -1.34 -14.28
CA ALA A 40 7.08 -0.60 -15.34
C ALA A 40 6.05 0.08 -16.24
N CYS A 41 6.39 1.22 -16.84
CA CYS A 41 5.56 1.83 -17.87
C CYS A 41 5.36 0.85 -19.03
N ARG A 42 4.12 0.61 -19.45
CA ARG A 42 3.83 -0.34 -20.55
C ARG A 42 4.42 0.07 -21.90
N HIS A 43 4.65 1.37 -22.11
CA HIS A 43 5.14 1.92 -23.39
C HIS A 43 6.67 1.95 -23.48
N CYS A 44 7.36 2.38 -22.42
CA CYS A 44 8.83 2.54 -22.45
C CYS A 44 9.60 1.63 -21.49
N ARG A 45 8.89 0.78 -20.72
CA ARG A 45 9.45 -0.16 -19.74
C ARG A 45 10.29 0.47 -18.62
N LEU A 46 10.23 1.79 -18.45
CA LEU A 46 10.80 2.49 -17.30
C LEU A 46 10.17 1.95 -16.00
N ARG A 47 10.99 1.51 -15.03
CA ARG A 47 10.53 1.16 -13.67
C ARG A 47 9.98 2.40 -12.98
N LEU A 48 8.73 2.33 -12.53
CA LEU A 48 7.99 3.46 -11.97
C LEU A 48 7.90 3.38 -10.45
N PHE A 49 7.52 2.22 -9.90
CA PHE A 49 7.35 1.97 -8.48
C PHE A 49 7.35 0.46 -8.19
N ASP A 50 7.54 0.10 -6.93
CA ASP A 50 7.58 -1.26 -6.41
C ASP A 50 6.24 -1.74 -5.85
N ALA A 51 6.10 -3.07 -5.73
CA ALA A 51 4.93 -3.68 -5.09
C ALA A 51 4.63 -3.10 -3.71
N ALA A 52 5.68 -2.81 -2.93
CA ALA A 52 5.59 -2.31 -1.56
C ALA A 52 5.05 -0.87 -1.47
N GLU A 53 5.17 -0.10 -2.55
CA GLU A 53 4.71 1.30 -2.62
C GLU A 53 3.21 1.39 -2.96
N VAL A 54 2.57 0.26 -3.33
CA VAL A 54 1.14 0.22 -3.63
C VAL A 54 0.33 0.19 -2.34
N LEU A 55 -0.52 1.20 -2.16
CA LEU A 55 -1.48 1.26 -1.07
C LEU A 55 -2.55 0.18 -1.21
N THR A 56 -2.62 -0.72 -0.23
CA THR A 56 -3.65 -1.75 -0.13
C THR A 56 -4.95 -1.18 0.42
N HIS A 57 -6.08 -1.57 -0.15
CA HIS A 57 -7.40 -1.22 0.37
C HIS A 57 -8.35 -2.42 0.29
N ASP A 58 -9.30 -2.51 1.23
CA ASP A 58 -10.26 -3.61 1.29
C ASP A 58 -11.43 -3.37 0.31
N PRO A 59 -11.65 -4.26 -0.67
CA PRO A 59 -12.81 -4.21 -1.56
C PRO A 59 -14.16 -4.22 -0.84
N GLN A 60 -14.27 -4.82 0.35
CA GLN A 60 -15.53 -4.96 1.06
C GLN A 60 -16.01 -3.65 1.70
N LYS A 61 -15.08 -2.74 2.03
CA LYS A 61 -15.39 -1.43 2.64
C LYS A 61 -16.15 -0.49 1.71
N GLY A 62 -16.15 -0.78 0.40
CA GLY A 62 -16.83 -0.02 -0.65
C GLY A 62 -18.12 -0.64 -1.19
N ALA A 63 -18.28 -1.96 -1.03
CA ALA A 63 -19.38 -2.73 -1.61
C ALA A 63 -20.74 -2.37 -1.01
N ASN A 64 -20.78 -1.80 0.21
CA ASN A 64 -22.01 -1.38 0.88
C ASN A 64 -22.47 0.05 0.52
N LYS A 65 -21.71 0.81 -0.28
CA LYS A 65 -22.00 2.23 -0.57
C LYS A 65 -22.10 2.61 -2.04
N THR A 66 -21.82 1.69 -2.96
CA THR A 66 -21.94 1.95 -4.41
C THR A 66 -23.05 1.12 -5.02
N PHE A 67 -23.91 1.81 -5.80
CA PHE A 67 -24.87 1.20 -6.69
C PHE A 67 -24.19 0.08 -7.47
N LYS A 68 -24.75 -1.13 -7.34
CA LYS A 68 -24.29 -2.37 -7.97
C LYS A 68 -23.77 -2.08 -9.38
N PHE A 69 -22.44 -2.08 -9.58
CA PHE A 69 -21.90 -2.18 -10.92
C PHE A 69 -22.48 -3.47 -11.49
N ARG A 70 -23.41 -3.30 -12.44
CA ARG A 70 -24.08 -4.39 -13.15
C ARG A 70 -22.99 -5.17 -13.88
N ARG A 71 -22.45 -6.18 -13.20
CA ARG A 71 -21.84 -7.33 -13.85
C ARG A 71 -22.97 -7.93 -14.68
N GLY A 72 -22.95 -7.65 -15.99
CA GLY A 72 -24.05 -7.95 -16.89
C GLY A 72 -24.38 -9.44 -16.90
N GLY A 73 -25.62 -9.76 -16.58
CA GLY A 73 -26.25 -11.07 -16.74
C GLY A 73 -27.60 -11.11 -16.03
N PRO A 74 -28.72 -11.37 -16.71
CA PRO A 74 -30.00 -11.55 -16.06
C PRO A 74 -30.04 -12.96 -15.47
N LEU A 75 -29.91 -13.07 -14.15
CA LEU A 75 -30.54 -14.18 -13.47
C LEU A 75 -31.24 -13.64 -12.23
N GLN A 76 -32.57 -13.66 -12.35
CA GLN A 76 -33.46 -13.82 -11.23
C GLN A 76 -32.97 -14.99 -10.39
N SER A 77 -32.84 -14.84 -9.08
CA SER A 77 -33.38 -15.81 -8.13
C SER A 77 -32.99 -15.43 -6.71
N ASP A 78 -34.03 -15.23 -5.91
CA ASP A 78 -34.07 -15.59 -4.51
C ASP A 78 -33.27 -16.86 -4.20
N GLY A 79 -32.61 -16.86 -3.04
CA GLY A 79 -32.37 -18.07 -2.27
C GLY A 79 -31.33 -19.07 -2.79
N ALA A 80 -30.25 -19.16 -2.01
CA ALA A 80 -29.53 -20.40 -1.70
C ALA A 80 -28.41 -20.88 -2.66
N LEU A 81 -27.27 -21.17 -2.00
CA LEU A 81 -26.15 -22.06 -2.38
C LEU A 81 -25.21 -21.59 -3.50
N GLY A 82 -24.10 -20.98 -3.08
CA GLY A 82 -22.92 -20.73 -3.92
C GLY A 82 -21.71 -20.33 -3.09
N ASN A 83 -21.27 -21.20 -2.17
CA ASN A 83 -19.98 -21.07 -1.49
C ASN A 83 -18.85 -21.30 -2.52
N VAL A 84 -18.50 -20.26 -3.27
CA VAL A 84 -17.18 -20.20 -3.88
C VAL A 84 -16.31 -19.61 -2.79
N SER A 85 -15.52 -20.46 -2.12
CA SER A 85 -14.50 -20.03 -1.17
C SER A 85 -13.64 -18.98 -1.84
N SER A 86 -13.94 -17.72 -1.52
CA SER A 86 -13.15 -16.59 -1.91
C SER A 86 -11.96 -16.61 -0.97
N GLY A 87 -10.92 -17.37 -1.35
CA GLY A 87 -9.60 -17.11 -0.80
C GLY A 87 -9.30 -15.61 -0.95
N PRO A 88 -8.47 -15.01 -0.09
CA PRO A 88 -8.17 -13.58 -0.15
C PRO A 88 -7.49 -13.26 -1.48
N LEU A 89 -8.27 -12.96 -2.52
CA LEU A 89 -7.79 -12.39 -3.76
C LEU A 89 -7.22 -11.02 -3.41
N SER A 90 -5.98 -10.79 -3.78
CA SER A 90 -5.33 -9.54 -3.42
C SER A 90 -6.12 -8.36 -4.03
N PRO A 91 -6.22 -7.20 -3.34
CA PRO A 91 -6.91 -6.04 -3.89
C PRO A 91 -6.39 -5.62 -5.28
N ALA A 92 -5.12 -5.89 -5.57
CA ALA A 92 -4.49 -5.64 -6.87
C ALA A 92 -5.06 -6.50 -8.02
N GLU A 93 -5.63 -7.67 -7.72
CA GLU A 93 -6.24 -8.56 -8.73
C GLU A 93 -7.71 -8.25 -8.98
N LEU A 94 -8.38 -7.63 -8.00
CA LEU A 94 -9.79 -7.25 -8.11
C LEU A 94 -9.98 -5.82 -8.63
N CYS A 95 -9.00 -4.94 -8.40
CA CYS A 95 -9.09 -3.53 -8.74
C CYS A 95 -8.35 -3.22 -10.05
N THR A 96 -8.98 -2.43 -10.90
CA THR A 96 -8.37 -1.91 -12.15
C THR A 96 -7.37 -0.77 -11.91
N SER A 97 -7.17 -0.37 -10.65
CA SER A 97 -6.47 0.84 -10.23
C SER A 97 -5.52 0.53 -9.08
N LEU A 98 -4.27 0.97 -9.20
CA LEU A 98 -3.25 0.95 -8.16
C LEU A 98 -3.17 2.35 -7.54
N PHE A 99 -3.07 2.44 -6.22
CA PHE A 99 -2.95 3.73 -5.53
C PHE A 99 -1.58 3.83 -4.88
N LEU A 100 -1.00 5.02 -4.92
CA LEU A 100 0.33 5.31 -4.39
C LEU A 100 0.25 6.38 -3.31
N ASP A 101 1.18 6.31 -2.36
CA ASP A 101 1.38 7.35 -1.36
C ASP A 101 2.35 8.41 -1.94
N PRO A 102 1.92 9.69 -2.07
CA PRO A 102 2.78 10.74 -2.60
C PRO A 102 4.00 11.04 -1.71
N ASP A 103 3.99 10.67 -0.43
CA ASP A 103 5.14 10.88 0.45
C ASP A 103 6.21 9.80 0.25
N GLN A 104 5.80 8.58 -0.11
CA GLN A 104 6.73 7.48 -0.46
C GLN A 104 7.19 7.56 -1.93
N THR A 105 6.30 8.01 -2.82
CA THR A 105 6.53 8.09 -4.27
C THR A 105 6.45 9.54 -4.77
N PRO A 106 7.36 10.43 -4.34
CA PRO A 106 7.22 11.87 -4.56
C PRO A 106 7.05 12.26 -6.04
N TRP A 107 7.66 11.48 -6.95
CA TRP A 107 7.54 11.66 -8.40
C TRP A 107 6.10 11.74 -8.91
N VAL A 108 5.12 11.07 -8.28
CA VAL A 108 3.72 11.11 -8.73
C VAL A 108 3.05 12.45 -8.46
N ALA A 109 3.64 13.27 -7.59
CA ALA A 109 3.13 14.55 -7.14
C ALA A 109 4.06 15.72 -7.49
N GLU A 110 5.19 15.51 -8.16
CA GLU A 110 6.16 16.60 -8.45
C GLU A 110 5.52 17.75 -9.23
N ASP A 111 4.86 17.44 -10.35
CA ASP A 111 4.24 18.46 -11.20
C ASP A 111 3.23 19.33 -10.43
N ILE A 112 2.44 18.72 -9.52
CA ILE A 112 1.46 19.47 -8.72
C ILE A 112 2.11 20.21 -7.56
N ARG A 113 3.18 19.68 -6.97
CA ARG A 113 3.93 20.37 -5.91
C ARG A 113 4.63 21.61 -6.48
N GLU A 114 5.27 21.49 -7.63
CA GLU A 114 5.89 22.61 -8.34
C GLU A 114 4.86 23.67 -8.75
N ALA A 115 3.71 23.24 -9.26
CA ALA A 115 2.59 24.14 -9.57
C ALA A 115 2.12 24.92 -8.34
N ASN A 116 1.89 24.22 -7.24
CA ASN A 116 1.43 24.80 -5.98
C ASN A 116 2.48 25.78 -5.40
N SER A 117 3.78 25.47 -5.53
CA SER A 117 4.86 26.34 -5.06
C SER A 117 5.06 27.58 -5.93
N SER A 118 4.82 27.48 -7.24
CA SER A 118 4.97 28.60 -8.18
C SER A 118 3.71 29.47 -8.33
N GLY A 119 2.58 29.04 -7.76
CA GLY A 119 1.28 29.68 -7.96
C GLY A 119 0.71 29.46 -9.37
N ALA A 120 1.27 28.53 -10.14
CA ALA A 120 0.77 28.17 -11.46
C ALA A 120 -0.52 27.35 -11.34
N VAL A 121 -1.52 27.67 -12.17
CA VAL A 121 -2.73 26.85 -12.29
C VAL A 121 -2.37 25.59 -13.08
N VAL A 122 -2.17 24.47 -12.40
CA VAL A 122 -2.04 23.18 -13.08
C VAL A 122 -3.40 22.50 -13.18
N GLN A 123 -3.88 22.43 -14.41
CA GLN A 123 -4.73 21.35 -14.89
C GLN A 123 -3.82 20.55 -15.83
N PRO A 124 -3.36 19.38 -15.38
CA PRO A 124 -4.31 18.29 -15.24
C PRO A 124 -4.12 17.48 -13.94
N ASP A 125 -5.23 16.94 -13.45
CA ASP A 125 -5.26 15.84 -12.48
C ASP A 125 -4.59 14.55 -13.04
N THR A 126 -3.80 14.60 -14.12
CA THR A 126 -3.27 13.42 -14.81
C THR A 126 -1.82 13.16 -14.43
N ILE A 127 -1.49 11.88 -14.17
CA ILE A 127 -0.12 11.42 -13.93
C ILE A 127 0.45 10.89 -15.24
N TYR A 128 1.62 11.40 -15.63
CA TYR A 128 2.34 10.98 -16.84
C TYR A 128 3.58 10.16 -16.52
N CYS A 129 4.06 9.42 -17.51
CA CYS A 129 5.31 8.68 -17.39
C CYS A 129 6.50 9.65 -17.30
N ARG A 130 7.27 9.51 -16.22
CA ARG A 130 8.51 10.25 -15.92
C ARG A 130 9.67 10.08 -16.93
N ASN A 131 9.50 9.28 -17.98
CA ASN A 131 10.40 9.30 -19.13
C ASN A 131 9.97 10.42 -20.09
N PRO A 132 10.77 11.50 -20.27
CA PRO A 132 10.39 12.64 -21.10
C PRO A 132 10.13 12.29 -22.57
N ARG A 133 10.75 11.22 -23.08
CA ARG A 133 10.51 10.74 -24.46
C ARG A 133 9.22 9.94 -24.61
N CYS A 134 8.67 9.43 -23.51
CA CYS A 134 7.47 8.61 -23.51
C CYS A 134 6.23 9.44 -23.18
N HIS A 135 6.26 10.11 -22.02
CA HIS A 135 5.18 10.97 -21.51
C HIS A 135 3.76 10.37 -21.62
N ALA A 136 3.67 9.03 -21.59
CA ALA A 136 2.40 8.33 -21.71
C ALA A 136 1.53 8.58 -20.47
N LYS A 137 0.22 8.71 -20.64
CA LYS A 137 -0.73 8.86 -19.53
C LYS A 137 -0.80 7.57 -18.71
N LEU A 138 -0.39 7.65 -17.44
CA LEU A 138 -0.43 6.52 -16.51
C LEU A 138 -1.70 6.52 -15.66
N GLY A 139 -2.13 7.71 -15.24
CA GLY A 139 -2.98 7.81 -14.06
C GLY A 139 -3.74 9.11 -13.90
N MET A 140 -4.33 9.25 -12.72
CA MET A 140 -4.99 10.46 -12.25
C MET A 140 -4.66 10.69 -10.78
N GLN A 141 -4.50 11.93 -10.35
CA GLN A 141 -4.26 12.33 -8.97
C GLN A 141 -5.46 13.10 -8.42
N SER A 142 -5.68 13.04 -7.11
CA SER A 142 -6.64 13.87 -6.40
C SER A 142 -6.27 13.92 -4.91
N TRP A 143 -6.01 15.12 -4.39
CA TRP A 143 -5.71 15.32 -2.97
C TRP A 143 -6.94 15.13 -2.07
N THR A 144 -8.14 15.38 -2.59
CA THR A 144 -9.40 15.14 -1.85
C THR A 144 -9.80 13.67 -1.86
N GLY A 145 -9.18 12.88 -2.75
CA GLY A 145 -9.41 11.45 -2.89
C GLY A 145 -10.30 11.08 -4.08
N SER A 146 -10.51 9.78 -4.26
CA SER A 146 -11.41 9.23 -5.29
C SER A 146 -11.86 7.81 -4.92
N GLN A 147 -12.95 7.36 -5.55
CA GLN A 147 -13.48 6.02 -5.35
C GLN A 147 -12.81 4.98 -6.27
N CYS A 148 -12.24 3.92 -5.69
CA CYS A 148 -11.73 2.76 -6.43
C CYS A 148 -12.86 1.95 -7.09
N SER A 149 -12.55 1.14 -8.10
CA SER A 149 -13.51 0.24 -8.77
C SER A 149 -14.14 -0.80 -7.85
N CYS A 150 -13.50 -1.14 -6.72
CA CYS A 150 -14.10 -1.95 -5.67
C CYS A 150 -15.07 -1.19 -4.75
N GLY A 151 -15.18 0.13 -4.92
CA GLY A 151 -16.02 1.03 -4.14
C GLY A 151 -15.31 1.72 -2.97
N ALA A 152 -14.09 1.32 -2.59
CA ALA A 152 -13.36 1.95 -1.49
C ALA A 152 -13.00 3.41 -1.81
N TRP A 153 -13.21 4.31 -0.86
CA TRP A 153 -12.74 5.71 -0.97
C TRP A 153 -11.28 5.80 -0.51
N ILE A 154 -10.41 6.31 -1.37
CA ILE A 154 -8.97 6.43 -1.12
C ILE A 154 -8.60 7.91 -1.10
N THR A 155 -7.89 8.35 -0.06
CA THR A 155 -7.37 9.73 0.08
C THR A 155 -5.97 9.67 0.72
N PRO A 156 -4.95 10.33 0.14
CA PRO A 156 -4.97 10.95 -1.18
C PRO A 156 -5.07 9.90 -2.30
N ALA A 157 -5.56 10.28 -3.48
CA ALA A 157 -5.81 9.36 -4.58
C ALA A 157 -4.86 9.57 -5.76
N PHE A 158 -3.60 9.13 -5.61
CA PHE A 158 -2.65 9.03 -6.71
C PHE A 158 -2.81 7.69 -7.41
N ARG A 159 -3.69 7.65 -8.41
CA ARG A 159 -4.17 6.45 -9.07
C ARG A 159 -3.38 6.17 -10.35
N ILE A 160 -2.76 5.00 -10.44
CA ILE A 160 -2.20 4.44 -11.67
C ILE A 160 -3.14 3.39 -12.25
N HIS A 161 -3.46 3.48 -13.54
CA HIS A 161 -4.27 2.46 -14.18
C HIS A 161 -3.43 1.21 -14.45
N THR A 162 -3.92 0.05 -14.02
CA THR A 162 -3.27 -1.25 -14.28
C THR A 162 -2.96 -1.46 -15.77
N ARG A 163 -3.83 -1.00 -16.68
CA ARG A 163 -3.61 -1.11 -18.14
C ARG A 163 -2.39 -0.34 -18.67
N ALA A 164 -1.90 0.66 -17.93
CA ALA A 164 -0.81 1.56 -18.35
C ALA A 164 0.57 1.10 -17.85
N VAL A 165 0.61 0.06 -17.01
CA VAL A 165 1.83 -0.49 -16.42
C VAL A 165 1.89 -2.02 -16.58
N ASP A 166 3.10 -2.56 -16.63
CA ASP A 166 3.35 -4.00 -16.63
C ASP A 166 3.94 -4.42 -15.28
N LYS A 167 3.46 -5.52 -14.71
CA LYS A 167 4.03 -6.16 -13.51
C LYS A 167 5.24 -6.99 -13.93
N MET A 168 6.42 -6.64 -13.43
CA MET A 168 7.70 -7.24 -13.77
C MET A 168 8.28 -7.92 -12.54
N LEU A 169 8.91 -9.08 -12.70
CA LEU A 169 9.61 -9.75 -11.60
C LEU A 169 10.95 -9.07 -11.35
N ASP A 170 11.27 -8.81 -10.09
CA ASP A 170 12.63 -8.49 -9.68
C ASP A 170 13.46 -9.77 -9.75
N ALA A 171 14.45 -9.76 -10.62
CA ALA A 171 15.38 -10.87 -10.79
C ALA A 171 16.54 -10.82 -9.78
N THR A 172 16.50 -9.92 -8.80
CA THR A 172 17.56 -9.81 -7.79
C THR A 172 17.45 -10.97 -6.80
N PRO A 173 18.42 -11.90 -6.78
CA PRO A 173 18.54 -12.81 -5.63
C PRO A 173 18.88 -11.95 -4.42
N THR A 174 18.05 -11.97 -3.39
CA THR A 174 18.33 -11.33 -2.09
C THR A 174 19.54 -12.01 -1.45
N SER A 175 20.74 -11.58 -1.85
CA SER A 175 21.97 -11.88 -1.11
C SER A 175 22.22 -10.70 -0.18
N ALA A 176 21.96 -10.92 1.11
CA ALA A 176 22.30 -9.98 2.16
C ALA A 176 23.82 -9.76 2.20
N THR A 177 24.28 -8.53 2.05
CA THR A 177 25.62 -8.13 2.48
C THR A 177 25.57 -6.70 3.04
N HIS A 178 25.64 -6.63 4.38
CA HIS A 178 26.13 -5.49 5.12
C HIS A 178 27.53 -5.08 4.62
N ALA A 179 27.77 -3.79 4.42
CA ALA A 179 29.04 -3.14 4.80
C ALA A 179 28.96 -1.63 4.57
N THR A 180 28.79 -0.88 5.65
CA THR A 180 29.19 0.52 5.74
C THR A 180 30.71 0.57 5.90
N PRO A 181 31.46 1.33 5.08
CA PRO A 181 32.71 1.90 5.53
C PRO A 181 32.49 3.38 5.86
N SER A 182 32.69 3.71 7.14
CA SER A 182 32.83 5.09 7.62
C SER A 182 34.01 5.79 6.93
N PRO A 183 33.91 7.08 6.58
CA PRO A 183 35.07 7.86 6.18
C PRO A 183 35.86 8.34 7.41
N GLN A 184 37.19 8.36 7.28
CA GLN A 184 38.11 9.07 8.19
C GLN A 184 38.15 10.57 7.88
#